data_AF-A0A5K1CM62-F1
#
_entry.id   AF-A0A5K1CM62-F1
#
_cell.length_a   1.000
_cell.length_b   1.000
_cell.length_c   1.000
_cell.angle_alpha   90.00
_cell.angle_beta   90.00
_cell.angle_gamma   90.00
#
_symmetry.space_group_name_H-M   'P 1'
#
loop_
_entity.id
_entity.type
_entity.pdbx_description
1 polymer ?
#
loop_
_entity_poly.entity_id
_entity_poly.type
_entity_poly.pdbx_seq_one_letter_code
_entity_poly.pdbx_strand_id
1 'polypeptide(L)'
;AMKKFAEGETIMTLDPRLRRDPATSMAMEKIFELALQCLAPSRHSRPSMRRCGEVLWSIRKEYREFSTNPNPNPVLAEPTTTNTEEDLSLEIPEDPKKQAQEDKDKAWKPEIVR
;
A
#
# COMPACT_ATOMS: atom_id res chain seq x y z
N ALA A 1 2.55 -7.80 6.18
CA ALA A 1 3.54 -7.57 5.11
C ALA A 1 3.44 -8.66 4.04
N MET A 2 3.89 -9.90 4.30
CA MET A 2 3.93 -10.97 3.26
C MET A 2 2.59 -11.28 2.60
N LYS A 3 1.50 -11.30 3.37
CA LYS A 3 0.14 -11.48 2.84
C LYS A 3 -0.23 -10.38 1.83
N LYS A 4 -0.02 -9.12 2.21
CA LYS A 4 -0.26 -7.96 1.35
C LYS A 4 0.63 -7.93 0.11
N PHE A 5 1.89 -8.35 0.23
CA PHE A 5 2.77 -8.54 -0.92
C PHE A 5 2.22 -9.59 -1.90
N ALA A 6 1.76 -10.74 -1.38
CA ALA A 6 1.13 -11.78 -2.20
C ALA A 6 -0.19 -11.32 -2.85
N GLU A 7 -0.87 -10.35 -2.24
CA GLU A 7 -2.06 -9.68 -2.78
C GLU A 7 -1.72 -8.57 -3.81
N GLY A 8 -0.44 -8.32 -4.09
CA GLY A 8 0.03 -7.28 -5.01
C GLY A 8 0.13 -5.88 -4.41
N GLU A 9 -0.13 -5.72 -3.11
CA GLU A 9 -0.10 -4.44 -2.39
C GLU A 9 1.31 -4.07 -1.89
N THR A 10 2.37 -4.32 -2.67
CA THR A 10 3.76 -4.14 -2.22
C THR A 10 4.03 -2.75 -1.67
N ILE A 11 3.57 -1.70 -2.35
CA ILE A 11 3.78 -0.30 -1.97
C ILE A 11 3.11 0.04 -0.63
N MET A 12 2.00 -0.61 -0.30
CA MET A 12 1.27 -0.41 0.96
C MET A 12 1.96 -1.08 2.16
N THR A 13 2.86 -2.04 1.90
CA THR A 13 3.66 -2.68 2.95
C THR A 13 4.93 -1.92 3.31
N LEU A 14 5.30 -0.90 2.51
CA LEU A 14 6.50 -0.11 2.70
C LEU A 14 6.33 0.85 3.89
N ASP A 15 7.45 1.12 4.57
CA ASP A 15 7.50 2.16 5.58
C ASP A 15 7.06 3.51 4.96
N PRO A 16 6.13 4.26 5.58
CA PRO A 16 5.64 5.52 5.01
C PRO A 16 6.72 6.59 4.80
N ARG A 17 7.84 6.50 5.53
CA ARG A 17 9.00 7.38 5.42
C ARG A 17 10.00 6.91 4.37
N LEU A 18 9.82 5.71 3.81
CA LEU A 18 10.63 5.22 2.71
C LEU A 18 10.23 5.94 1.42
N ARG A 19 11.23 6.39 0.65
CA ARG A 19 10.99 7.08 -0.62
C ARG A 19 10.33 6.13 -1.60
N ARG A 20 9.16 6.50 -2.12
CA ARG A 20 8.44 5.71 -3.13
C ARG A 20 8.93 6.12 -4.50
N ASP A 21 9.90 5.37 -5.02
CA ASP A 21 10.38 5.50 -6.39
C ASP A 21 10.44 4.11 -7.07
N PRO A 22 10.57 4.05 -8.41
CA PRO A 22 10.61 2.77 -9.13
C PRO A 22 11.75 1.85 -8.68
N ALA A 23 12.91 2.41 -8.33
CA ALA A 23 14.05 1.64 -7.84
C ALA A 23 13.73 0.95 -6.51
N THR A 24 13.05 1.66 -5.60
CA THR A 24 12.63 1.17 -4.29
C THR A 24 11.54 0.10 -4.43
N SER A 25 10.55 0.31 -5.30
CA SER A 25 9.52 -0.71 -5.57
C SER A 25 10.14 -2.00 -6.07
N MET A 26 11.00 -1.91 -7.09
CA MET A 26 11.70 -3.07 -7.66
C MET A 26 12.56 -3.80 -6.61
N ALA A 27 13.33 -3.06 -5.82
CA ALA A 27 14.16 -3.66 -4.78
C ALA A 27 13.30 -4.38 -3.72
N MET A 28 12.19 -3.78 -3.31
CA MET A 28 11.30 -4.34 -2.29
C MET A 28 10.56 -5.59 -2.79
N GLU A 29 10.13 -5.62 -4.04
CA GLU A 29 9.54 -6.82 -4.65
C GLU A 29 10.52 -8.00 -4.61
N LYS A 30 11.78 -7.77 -5.01
CA LYS A 30 12.82 -8.81 -4.97
C LYS A 30 13.18 -9.26 -3.56
N ILE A 31 13.17 -8.32 -2.60
CA ILE A 31 13.41 -8.64 -1.18
C ILE A 31 12.26 -9.50 -0.64
N PHE A 32 11.02 -9.17 -0.93
CA PHE A 32 9.87 -9.96 -0.48
C PHE A 32 9.85 -11.34 -1.11
N GLU A 33 10.19 -11.47 -2.39
CA GLU A 33 10.36 -12.76 -3.06
C GLU A 33 11.41 -13.63 -2.34
N LEU A 34 12.59 -13.08 -2.05
CA LEU A 34 13.60 -13.80 -1.27
C LEU A 34 13.09 -14.18 0.13
N ALA A 35 12.37 -13.27 0.79
CA ALA A 35 11.86 -13.50 2.12
C ALA A 35 10.76 -14.59 2.13
N LEU A 36 9.92 -14.70 1.08
CA LEU A 36 8.98 -15.81 0.91
C LEU A 36 9.71 -17.15 0.81
N GLN A 37 10.79 -17.21 0.02
CA GLN A 37 11.62 -18.42 -0.08
C GLN A 37 12.27 -18.76 1.27
N CYS A 38 12.72 -17.76 2.04
CA CYS A 38 13.27 -17.95 3.39
C CYS A 38 12.23 -18.47 4.39
N LEU A 39 10.96 -18.09 4.22
CA LEU A 39 9.85 -18.50 5.07
C LEU A 39 9.20 -19.82 4.63
N ALA A 40 9.75 -20.49 3.61
CA ALA A 40 9.18 -21.74 3.11
C ALA A 40 8.97 -22.78 4.23
N PRO A 41 7.85 -23.52 4.23
CA PRO A 41 7.51 -24.42 5.33
C PRO A 41 8.52 -25.56 5.49
N SER A 42 9.07 -26.06 4.38
CA SER A 42 10.13 -27.07 4.39
C SER A 42 11.51 -26.45 4.48
N ARG A 43 12.40 -27.04 5.28
CA ARG A 43 13.81 -26.65 5.38
C ARG A 43 14.51 -26.73 4.02
N HIS A 44 14.21 -27.75 3.22
CA HIS A 44 14.92 -28.02 1.96
C HIS A 44 14.56 -27.02 0.86
N SER A 45 13.39 -26.38 0.95
CA SER A 45 12.98 -25.31 0.02
C SER A 45 13.55 -23.94 0.39
N ARG A 46 14.10 -23.79 1.60
CA ARG A 46 14.71 -22.51 2.01
C ARG A 46 16.09 -22.37 1.37
N PRO A 47 16.45 -21.16 0.90
CA PRO A 47 17.79 -20.89 0.40
C PRO A 47 18.83 -21.02 1.52
N SER A 48 20.07 -21.36 1.14
CA SER A 48 21.21 -21.28 2.05
C SER A 48 21.55 -19.82 2.35
N MET A 49 22.18 -19.55 3.49
CA MET A 49 22.60 -18.18 3.85
C MET A 49 23.53 -17.56 2.81
N ARG A 50 24.40 -18.38 2.20
CA ARG A 50 25.25 -17.97 1.07
C ARG A 50 24.39 -17.46 -0.10
N ARG A 51 23.35 -18.21 -0.46
CA ARG A 51 22.46 -17.83 -1.55
C ARG A 51 21.68 -16.55 -1.23
N CYS A 52 21.20 -16.40 0.01
CA CYS A 52 20.57 -15.15 0.45
C CYS A 52 21.52 -13.96 0.28
N GLY A 53 22.79 -14.11 0.67
CA GLY A 53 23.80 -13.07 0.50
C GLY A 53 24.05 -12.70 -0.96
N GLU A 54 24.16 -13.68 -1.85
CA GLU A 54 24.31 -13.46 -3.29
C GLU A 54 23.12 -12.68 -3.87
N VAL A 55 21.90 -13.10 -3.55
CA VAL A 55 20.67 -12.44 -4.03
C VAL A 55 20.58 -11.01 -3.50
N LEU A 56 20.81 -10.81 -2.20
CA LEU A 56 20.79 -9.47 -1.57
C LEU A 56 21.85 -8.54 -2.16
N TRP A 57 23.03 -9.08 -2.51
CA TRP A 57 24.08 -8.30 -3.15
C TRP A 57 23.67 -7.84 -4.55
N SER A 58 23.07 -8.74 -5.35
CA SER A 58 22.51 -8.38 -6.66
C SER A 58 21.42 -7.32 -6.55
N ILE A 59 20.47 -7.48 -5.62
CA ILE A 59 19.42 -6.47 -5.38
C ILE A 59 20.04 -5.11 -5.03
N ARG A 60 21.04 -5.08 -4.14
CA ARG A 60 21.74 -3.84 -3.79
C ARG A 60 22.42 -3.20 -5.00
N LYS A 61 23.05 -4.00 -5.87
CA LYS A 61 23.72 -3.52 -7.08
C LYS A 61 22.72 -2.90 -8.05
N GLU A 62 21.65 -3.61 -8.35
CA GLU A 62 20.59 -3.14 -9.24
C GLU A 62 19.92 -1.88 -8.69
N TYR A 63 19.56 -1.85 -7.40
CA TYR A 63 18.99 -0.66 -6.77
C TYR A 63 19.88 0.57 -6.96
N ARG A 64 21.20 0.42 -6.77
CA ARG A 64 22.14 1.52 -7.01
C ARG A 64 22.09 1.97 -8.45
N GLU A 65 22.18 1.05 -9.41
CA GLU A 65 22.13 1.35 -10.84
C GLU A 65 20.86 2.11 -11.23
N PHE A 66 19.68 1.63 -10.80
CA PHE A 66 18.38 2.27 -11.07
C PHE A 66 18.20 3.60 -10.33
N SER A 67 18.81 3.76 -9.15
CA SER A 67 18.73 5.01 -8.38
C SER A 67 19.67 6.12 -8.91
N THR A 68 20.79 5.74 -9.54
CA THR A 68 21.81 6.68 -10.03
C THR A 68 21.67 7.04 -11.51
N ASN A 69 21.03 6.18 -12.30
CA ASN A 69 20.60 6.50 -13.66
C ASN A 69 19.09 6.75 -13.64
N PRO A 70 18.63 7.99 -13.36
CA PRO A 70 17.27 8.37 -13.68
C PRO A 70 17.17 8.40 -15.20
N ASN A 71 16.93 7.24 -15.83
CA ASN A 71 16.63 7.21 -17.26
C ASN A 71 15.36 8.05 -17.46
N PRO A 72 15.42 9.19 -18.18
CA PRO A 72 14.25 9.99 -18.45
C PRO A 72 13.53 9.34 -19.64
N ASN A 73 12.76 8.30 -19.36
CA ASN A 73 11.73 7.90 -20.31
C ASN A 73 10.43 7.60 -19.57
N PRO A 74 9.57 8.63 -19.40
CA PRO A 74 8.20 8.48 -18.98
C PRO A 74 7.28 8.46 -20.22
N VAL A 75 7.15 7.32 -20.90
CA VAL A 75 6.14 7.07 -21.96
C VAL A 75 5.93 5.55 -21.96
N LEU A 76 4.92 4.92 -21.33
CA LEU A 76 3.48 5.16 -21.35
C LEU A 76 2.84 4.74 -20.02
N ALA A 77 2.30 5.72 -19.31
CA ALA A 77 1.02 5.56 -18.62
C ALA A 77 0.35 6.93 -18.76
N GLU A 78 -0.34 7.11 -19.88
CA GLU A 78 -1.19 8.27 -20.12
C GLU A 78 -2.25 8.38 -19.01
N PRO A 79 -2.58 9.60 -18.58
CA PRO A 79 -3.64 9.90 -17.64
C PRO A 79 -5.02 9.75 -18.31
N THR A 80 -5.89 8.88 -17.78
CA THR A 80 -7.33 9.01 -18.04
C THR A 80 -7.91 10.02 -17.06
N THR A 81 -8.04 11.26 -17.52
CA THR A 81 -8.80 12.31 -16.83
C THR A 81 -10.31 12.10 -17.03
N THR A 82 -11.06 12.46 -15.96
CA THR A 82 -12.41 13.07 -15.95
C THR A 82 -13.59 12.16 -16.37
N ASN A 83 -14.63 11.94 -15.56
CA ASN A 83 -15.49 12.98 -14.97
C ASN A 83 -16.09 12.55 -13.61
N THR A 84 -16.02 13.44 -12.62
CA THR A 84 -17.10 13.60 -11.64
C THR A 84 -17.48 15.06 -11.70
N GLU A 85 -18.50 15.32 -12.51
CA GLU A 85 -19.37 16.47 -12.35
C GLU A 85 -19.88 16.44 -10.90
N GLU A 86 -19.74 17.54 -10.16
CA GLU A 86 -20.87 18.13 -9.43
C GLU A 86 -20.59 19.63 -9.31
N ASP A 87 -21.30 20.31 -10.18
CA ASP A 87 -21.42 21.74 -10.35
C ASP A 87 -22.07 22.38 -9.13
N LEU A 88 -21.57 23.57 -8.81
CA LEU A 88 -22.08 24.49 -7.82
C LEU A 88 -23.31 25.18 -8.42
N SER A 89 -24.50 24.78 -7.99
CA SER A 89 -25.71 25.58 -8.19
C SER A 89 -26.50 25.72 -6.89
N LEU A 90 -26.62 26.98 -6.50
CA LEU A 90 -27.49 27.50 -5.45
C LEU A 90 -28.96 27.30 -5.81
N GLU A 91 -29.77 26.85 -4.85
CA GLU A 91 -31.14 27.34 -4.68
C GLU A 91 -31.43 27.54 -3.18
N ILE A 92 -31.85 28.75 -2.82
CA ILE A 92 -32.53 29.07 -1.55
C ILE A 92 -34.01 29.22 -1.89
N PRO A 93 -34.93 28.60 -1.13
CA PRO A 93 -35.94 29.41 -0.43
C PRO A 93 -36.17 29.07 1.05
N GLU A 94 -36.15 30.11 1.88
CA GLU A 94 -36.99 30.49 3.06
C GLU A 94 -38.10 29.49 3.51
N ASP A 95 -38.49 29.27 4.80
CA ASP A 95 -38.26 29.86 6.13
C ASP A 95 -38.89 28.91 7.23
N PRO A 96 -39.19 29.28 8.51
CA PRO A 96 -38.84 28.45 9.68
C PRO A 96 -40.04 27.88 10.50
N LYS A 97 -39.77 26.86 11.34
CA LYS A 97 -40.29 26.61 12.72
C LYS A 97 -40.67 25.15 13.04
N LYS A 98 -40.08 24.68 14.16
CA LYS A 98 -40.49 23.62 15.12
C LYS A 98 -40.55 22.18 14.58
N GLN A 99 -40.01 21.16 15.27
CA GLN A 99 -40.42 20.63 16.57
C GLN A 99 -39.25 19.71 17.03
N ALA A 100 -38.54 19.97 18.14
CA ALA A 100 -38.75 19.44 19.50
C ALA A 100 -38.84 17.90 19.64
N GLN A 101 -38.24 17.39 20.73
CA GLN A 101 -38.33 16.05 21.36
C GLN A 101 -37.30 15.02 20.87
N GLU A 102 -36.19 14.77 21.58
CA GLU A 102 -36.08 14.04 22.86
C GLU A 102 -36.62 12.60 22.77
N ASP A 103 -35.74 11.66 22.43
CA ASP A 103 -35.83 10.26 22.87
C ASP A 103 -34.40 9.68 22.86
N LYS A 104 -33.71 9.74 24.01
CA LYS A 104 -33.67 8.70 25.05
C LYS A 104 -32.87 7.48 24.64
N ASP A 105 -31.70 7.37 25.27
CA ASP A 105 -31.26 6.19 26.03
C ASP A 105 -32.03 4.90 25.71
N LYS A 106 -31.39 4.02 24.94
CA LYS A 106 -31.58 2.56 24.78
C LYS A 106 -31.15 2.27 23.34
N ALA A 107 -30.23 1.38 23.00
CA ALA A 107 -29.61 0.24 23.62
C ALA A 107 -28.42 -0.04 22.67
N TRP A 108 -27.21 -0.38 23.09
CA TRP A 108 -26.85 -1.67 23.64
C TRP A 108 -25.33 -1.62 23.79
N LYS A 109 -24.82 -1.66 25.03
CA LYS A 109 -23.41 -1.94 25.31
C LYS A 109 -23.33 -3.44 25.63
N PRO A 110 -22.59 -4.28 24.90
CA PRO A 110 -22.24 -5.60 25.38
C PRO A 110 -20.99 -5.47 26.27
N GLU A 111 -21.21 -5.68 27.56
CA GLU A 111 -20.18 -5.74 28.59
C GLU A 111 -20.09 -7.20 29.08
N ILE A 112 -18.85 -7.70 29.15
CA ILE A 112 -18.33 -8.83 29.94
C ILE A 112 -18.53 -10.28 29.46
N VAL A 113 -17.38 -10.94 29.21
CA VAL A 113 -17.11 -12.32 29.63
C VAL A 113 -15.84 -12.32 30.47
N ARG A 114 -15.97 -12.51 31.79
CA ARG A 114 -15.05 -13.22 32.69
C ARG A 114 -15.80 -13.61 33.95
#